data_AF-A0A2V8IPX1-F1
#
_entry.id   AF-A0A2V8IPX1-F1
#
_cell.length_a   1.000
_cell.length_b   1.000
_cell.length_c   1.000
_cell.angle_alpha   90.00
_cell.angle_beta   90.00
_cell.angle_gamma   90.00
#
_symmetry.space_group_name_H-M   'P 1'
#
loop_
_entity.id
_entity.type
_entity.pdbx_description
1 polymer ?
#
loop_
_entity_poly.entity_id
_entity_poly.type
_entity_poly.pdbx_seq_one_letter_code
_entity_poly.pdbx_strand_id
1 'polypeptide(L)'
;MIEFSNGWLPLGYRKIDMTQKIRDLRRQAEAAGRDPKSISITVFGANPQPATLEELAKAGVERAVFMLPPAQRDTVLPLIDKYGSLIE
;
A
#
# COMPACT_ATOMS: atom_id res chain seq x y z
N MET A 1 18.44 -1.00 -0.01
CA MET A 1 17.13 -0.63 -0.62
C MET A 1 17.14 0.83 -1.05
N ILE A 2 17.35 1.77 -0.13
CA ILE A 2 17.32 3.21 -0.43
C ILE A 2 18.24 3.60 -1.60
N GLU A 3 19.40 2.97 -1.74
CA GLU A 3 20.39 3.30 -2.78
C GLU A 3 19.97 2.86 -4.19
N PHE A 4 19.16 1.80 -4.34
CA PHE A 4 18.94 1.14 -5.64
C PHE A 4 17.45 0.95 -6.01
N SER A 5 16.52 1.15 -5.07
CA SER A 5 15.09 0.86 -5.29
C SER A 5 14.28 2.14 -5.51
N ASN A 6 13.29 2.07 -6.40
CA ASN A 6 12.31 3.15 -6.65
C ASN A 6 10.93 2.86 -6.06
N GLY A 7 10.82 1.80 -5.27
CA GLY A 7 9.56 1.46 -4.63
C GLY A 7 9.73 0.57 -3.41
N TRP A 8 8.73 0.63 -2.54
CA TRP A 8 8.60 -0.20 -1.35
C TRP A 8 7.21 -0.86 -1.32
N LEU A 9 7.19 -2.17 -1.10
CA LEU A 9 5.98 -3.01 -1.12
C LEU A 9 5.77 -3.72 0.23
N PRO A 10 5.28 -3.03 1.27
CA PRO A 10 4.93 -3.67 2.53
C PRO A 10 3.67 -4.54 2.44
N LEU A 11 3.57 -5.51 3.34
CA LEU A 11 2.40 -6.38 3.49
C LEU A 11 1.40 -5.75 4.45
N GLY A 12 0.25 -5.32 3.93
CA GLY A 12 -0.78 -4.57 4.66
C GLY A 12 -1.53 -5.38 5.72
N TYR A 13 -1.52 -6.71 5.61
CA TYR A 13 -2.11 -7.61 6.60
C TYR A 13 -1.18 -7.90 7.81
N ARG A 14 0.07 -7.40 7.80
CA ARG A 14 0.94 -7.47 8.98
C ARG A 14 0.57 -6.35 9.95
N LYS A 15 0.56 -6.66 11.25
CA LYS A 15 0.44 -5.65 12.31
C LYS A 15 1.71 -4.81 12.38
N ILE A 16 1.82 -3.81 11.51
CA ILE A 16 2.90 -2.83 11.50
C ILE A 16 2.30 -1.42 11.57
N ASP A 17 2.99 -0.52 12.26
CA ASP A 17 2.70 0.91 12.18
C ASP A 17 3.18 1.43 10.82
N MET A 18 2.29 1.40 9.83
CA MET A 18 2.60 1.79 8.45
C MET A 18 3.07 3.24 8.38
N THR A 19 2.41 4.14 9.11
CA THR A 19 2.74 5.57 9.11
C THR A 19 4.15 5.80 9.63
N GLN A 20 4.53 5.15 10.74
CA GLN A 20 5.89 5.25 11.26
C GLN A 20 6.92 4.68 10.26
N LYS A 21 6.62 3.53 9.63
CA LYS A 21 7.54 2.94 8.64
C LYS A 21 7.73 3.83 7.41
N ILE A 22 6.67 4.48 6.94
CA ILE A 22 6.76 5.45 5.84
C ILE A 22 7.62 6.66 6.24
N ARG A 23 7.45 7.18 7.47
CA ARG A 23 8.32 8.25 8.00
C ARG A 23 9.79 7.83 8.03
N ASP A 24 10.08 6.63 8.53
CA ASP A 24 11.43 6.10 8.60
C ASP A 24 12.04 5.89 7.21
N LEU A 25 11.25 5.41 6.23
CA LEU A 25 11.67 5.27 4.84
C LEU A 25 12.09 6.62 4.26
N ARG A 26 11.24 7.65 4.44
CA ARG A 26 11.52 9.01 3.95
C ARG A 26 12.77 9.59 4.57
N ARG A 27 12.95 9.49 5.89
CA ARG A 27 14.16 9.94 6.59
C ARG A 27 15.43 9.25 6.05
N GLN A 28 15.36 7.95 5.77
CA GLN A 28 16.51 7.23 5.22
C GLN A 28 16.82 7.67 3.78
N ALA A 29 15.80 7.98 2.97
CA ALA A 29 16.00 8.53 1.64
C ALA A 29 16.69 9.90 1.67
N GLU A 30 16.26 10.80 2.56
CA GLU A 30 16.90 12.12 2.77
C GLU A 30 18.35 11.97 3.19
N ALA A 31 18.64 11.09 4.16
CA ALA A 31 20.00 10.83 4.64
C ALA A 31 20.92 10.27 3.53
N ALA A 32 20.36 9.59 2.54
CA ALA A 32 21.06 9.09 1.37
C ALA A 32 21.13 10.11 0.21
N GLY A 33 20.68 11.35 0.40
CA GLY A 33 20.69 12.40 -0.62
C GLY A 33 19.66 12.19 -1.74
N ARG A 34 18.64 11.36 -1.53
CA ARG A 34 17.57 11.11 -2.49
C ARG A 34 16.30 11.87 -2.13
N ASP A 35 15.53 12.28 -3.15
CA ASP A 35 14.17 12.78 -2.93
C ASP A 35 13.31 11.65 -2.31
N PRO A 36 12.73 11.85 -1.11
CA PRO A 36 11.87 10.85 -0.47
C PRO A 36 10.63 10.48 -1.28
N LYS A 37 10.15 11.38 -2.13
CA LYS A 37 9.01 11.14 -3.02
C LYS A 37 9.38 10.32 -4.26
N SER A 38 10.67 10.10 -4.52
CA SER A 38 11.13 9.24 -5.62
C SER A 38 10.99 7.73 -5.34
N ILE A 39 10.57 7.36 -4.13
CA ILE A 39 10.32 5.98 -3.72
C ILE A 39 8.80 5.78 -3.61
N SER A 40 8.23 5.12 -4.61
CA SER A 40 6.80 4.81 -4.63
C SER A 40 6.40 3.81 -3.56
N ILE A 41 5.21 3.98 -2.97
CA ILE A 41 4.74 3.09 -1.89
C ILE A 41 3.49 2.35 -2.34
N THR A 42 3.56 1.02 -2.31
CA THR A 42 2.44 0.14 -2.66
C THR A 42 2.15 -0.80 -1.50
N VAL A 43 0.93 -0.85 -0.98
CA VAL A 43 0.58 -1.80 0.08
C VAL A 43 -0.03 -3.05 -0.53
N PHE A 44 0.60 -4.20 -0.30
CA PHE A 44 0.11 -5.49 -0.78
C PHE A 44 -0.79 -6.18 0.25
N GLY A 45 -1.99 -6.58 -0.16
CA GLY A 45 -3.01 -7.13 0.73
C GLY A 45 -3.54 -6.11 1.72
N ALA A 46 -3.86 -4.91 1.24
CA ALA A 46 -4.52 -3.89 2.04
C ALA A 46 -5.92 -4.35 2.50
N ASN A 47 -6.36 -3.89 3.67
CA ASN A 47 -7.73 -4.11 4.12
C ASN A 47 -8.68 -3.26 3.25
N PRO A 48 -9.67 -3.86 2.56
CA PRO A 48 -10.57 -3.16 1.64
C PRO A 48 -11.69 -2.44 2.41
N GLN A 49 -11.31 -1.53 3.31
CA GLN A 49 -12.20 -0.67 4.09
C GLN A 49 -11.87 0.80 3.80
N PRO A 50 -12.86 1.66 3.50
CA PRO A 50 -12.63 3.06 3.15
C PRO A 50 -11.74 3.80 4.15
N ALA A 51 -12.01 3.66 5.45
CA ALA A 51 -11.20 4.29 6.51
C ALA A 51 -9.73 3.86 6.45
N THR A 52 -9.44 2.57 6.23
CA THR A 52 -8.06 2.11 6.07
C THR A 52 -7.41 2.69 4.83
N LEU A 53 -8.12 2.75 3.70
CA LEU A 53 -7.60 3.31 2.46
C LEU A 53 -7.30 4.81 2.60
N GLU A 54 -8.17 5.57 3.27
CA GLU A 54 -7.93 6.98 3.57
C GLU A 54 -6.69 7.19 4.44
N GLU A 55 -6.50 6.37 5.46
CA GLU A 55 -5.30 6.44 6.31
C GLU A 55 -4.02 6.15 5.52
N LEU A 56 -4.04 5.13 4.66
CA LEU A 56 -2.92 4.81 3.77
C LEU A 56 -2.64 5.96 2.79
N ALA A 57 -3.67 6.55 2.20
CA ALA A 57 -3.55 7.70 1.30
C ALA A 57 -2.96 8.93 2.03
N LYS A 58 -3.44 9.24 3.24
CA LYS A 58 -2.89 10.33 4.09
C LYS A 58 -1.44 10.08 4.47
N ALA A 59 -1.03 8.84 4.65
CA ALA A 59 0.38 8.48 4.87
C ALA A 59 1.25 8.61 3.60
N GLY A 60 0.62 8.75 2.42
CA GLY A 60 1.27 8.89 1.12
C GLY A 60 1.57 7.55 0.45
N VAL A 61 0.73 6.54 0.69
CA VAL A 61 0.67 5.33 -0.13
C VAL A 61 0.01 5.67 -1.47
N GLU A 62 0.63 5.28 -2.57
CA GLU A 62 0.14 5.58 -3.92
C GLU A 62 -0.74 4.46 -4.48
N ARG A 63 -0.53 3.23 -4.03
CA ARG A 63 -1.24 2.05 -4.55
C ARG A 63 -1.58 1.06 -3.44
N ALA A 64 -2.80 0.53 -3.48
CA ALA A 64 -3.22 -0.59 -2.64
C ALA A 64 -3.58 -1.79 -3.53
N VAL A 65 -3.07 -2.96 -3.19
CA VAL A 65 -3.39 -4.22 -3.88
C VAL A 65 -4.27 -5.05 -2.96
N PHE A 66 -5.46 -5.42 -3.44
CA PHE A 66 -6.36 -6.32 -2.72
C PHE A 66 -6.09 -7.77 -3.07
N MET A 67 -6.21 -8.64 -2.07
CA MET A 67 -6.09 -10.08 -2.28
C MET A 67 -7.44 -10.65 -2.64
N LEU A 68 -7.44 -11.57 -3.61
CA LEU A 68 -8.58 -12.42 -3.89
C LEU A 68 -8.26 -13.84 -3.40
N PRO A 69 -9.25 -14.56 -2.83
CA PRO A 69 -9.05 -15.96 -2.50
C PRO A 69 -8.88 -16.78 -3.79
N PRO A 70 -8.12 -17.90 -3.74
CA PRO A 70 -8.06 -18.85 -4.84
C PRO A 70 -9.38 -19.65 -4.91
N ALA A 71 -10.43 -19.01 -5.41
CA ALA A 71 -11.79 -19.53 -5.47
C ALA A 71 -12.35 -19.45 -6.89
N GLN A 72 -13.50 -20.09 -7.10
CA GLN A 72 -14.18 -20.07 -8.39
C GLN A 72 -14.76 -18.69 -8.72
N ARG A 73 -15.08 -18.50 -10.01
CA ARG A 73 -15.63 -17.27 -10.58
C ARG A 73 -16.73 -16.64 -9.73
N ASP A 74 -17.71 -17.43 -9.30
CA ASP A 74 -18.90 -16.94 -8.59
C ASP A 74 -18.58 -16.39 -7.19
N THR A 75 -17.41 -16.74 -6.64
CA THR A 75 -16.89 -16.17 -5.39
C THR A 75 -16.03 -14.93 -5.65
N VAL A 76 -15.23 -14.95 -6.72
CA VAL A 76 -14.23 -13.90 -7.00
C VAL A 76 -14.85 -12.66 -7.64
N LEU A 77 -15.78 -12.80 -8.59
CA LEU A 77 -16.37 -11.65 -9.30
C LEU A 77 -17.09 -10.66 -8.36
N PRO A 78 -17.96 -11.11 -7.42
CA PRO A 78 -18.59 -10.18 -6.48
C PRO A 78 -17.59 -9.44 -5.58
N LEU A 79 -16.44 -10.06 -5.27
CA LEU A 79 -15.37 -9.39 -4.53
C LEU A 79 -14.70 -8.30 -5.36
N ILE A 80 -14.47 -8.54 -6.65
CA ILE A 80 -13.94 -7.53 -7.57
C ILE A 80 -14.91 -6.36 -7.69
N ASP A 81 -16.21 -6.61 -7.86
CA ASP A 81 -17.23 -5.55 -7.92
C ASP A 81 -17.26 -4.72 -6.63
N LYS A 82 -17.19 -5.40 -5.47
CA LYS A 82 -17.10 -4.75 -4.16
C LYS A 82 -15.83 -3.91 -4.01
N TYR A 83 -14.70 -4.36 -4.53
CA TYR A 83 -13.46 -3.57 -4.50
C TYR A 83 -13.51 -2.42 -5.49
N GLY A 84 -14.14 -2.60 -6.64
CA GLY A 84 -14.38 -1.57 -7.64
C GLY A 84 -15.19 -0.40 -7.07
N SER A 85 -16.16 -0.66 -6.19
CA SER A 85 -16.93 0.40 -5.53
C SER A 85 -16.13 1.24 -4.53
N LEU A 86 -14.85 0.92 -4.27
CA LEU A 86 -13.95 1.70 -3.42
C LEU A 86 -13.10 2.69 -4.24
N ILE A 87 -13.22 2.66 -5.56
CA ILE A 87 -12.51 3.53 -6.49
C ILE A 87 -13.56 4.48 -7.08
N GLU A 88 -13.44 5.78 -6.77
CA GLU A 88 -14.21 6.86 -7.42
C GLU A 88 -13.53 7.32 -8.71
#